data_AF-A0A377ARC7-F1
#
_entry.id   AF-A0A377ARC7-F1
#
_cell.length_a   1.000
_cell.length_b   1.000
_cell.length_c   1.000
_cell.angle_alpha   90.00
_cell.angle_beta   90.00
_cell.angle_gamma   90.00
#
_symmetry.space_group_name_H-M   'P 1'
#
loop_
_entity.id
_entity.type
_entity.pdbx_description
1 polymer ?
#
loop_
_entity_poly.entity_id
_entity_poly.type
_entity_poly.pdbx_seq_one_letter_code
_entity_poly.pdbx_strand_id
1 'polypeptide(L)' 'MENLLLESADKLLRYKGMLWIDGEPNRLLFQGVQRLYSADWDRPWAMKNRIARWCLSGIQLPEEEIRAAFAGLRK' A
#
# COMPACT_ATOMS: atom_id res chain seq x y z
N MET A 1 6.58 3.45 1.68
CA MET A 1 5.68 3.96 0.61
C MET A 1 6.40 4.98 -0.25
N GLU A 2 7.03 6.00 0.34
CA GLU A 2 7.72 7.06 -0.42
C GLU A 2 8.80 6.53 -1.37
N ASN A 3 9.72 5.66 -0.93
CA ASN A 3 10.75 5.09 -1.82
C ASN A 3 10.16 4.29 -3.00
N LEU A 4 9.13 3.48 -2.75
CA LEU A 4 8.44 2.71 -3.80
C LEU A 4 7.80 3.63 -4.84
N LEU A 5 7.22 4.76 -4.41
CA LEU A 5 6.65 5.75 -5.30
C LEU A 5 7.73 6.51 -6.07
N LEU A 6 8.86 6.84 -5.45
CA LEU A 6 9.96 7.55 -6.11
C LEU A 6 10.67 6.68 -7.15
N GLU A 7 10.95 5.42 -6.83
CA GLU A 7 11.71 4.49 -7.68
C GLU A 7 10.86 3.95 -8.83
N SER A 8 9.54 3.79 -8.62
CA SER A 8 8.63 3.19 -9.61
C SER A 8 7.55 4.15 -10.13
N ALA A 9 7.63 5.46 -9.84
CA ALA A 9 6.63 6.47 -10.24
C ALA A 9 6.23 6.40 -11.72
N ASP A 10 7.22 6.26 -12.60
CA ASP A 10 7.01 6.28 -14.06
C ASP A 10 6.50 4.93 -14.60
N LYS A 11 6.63 3.87 -13.80
CA LYS A 11 6.17 2.52 -14.12
C LYS A 11 4.80 2.22 -13.51
N LEU A 12 4.44 2.86 -12.41
CA LEU A 12 3.17 2.71 -11.72
C LEU A 12 2.06 3.45 -12.48
N LEU A 13 1.01 2.71 -12.87
CA LEU A 13 -0.17 3.29 -13.53
C LEU A 13 -1.23 3.62 -12.49
N ARG A 14 -1.66 2.64 -11.70
CA ARG A 14 -2.63 2.81 -10.61
C ARG A 14 -2.30 1.88 -9.46
N TYR A 15 -2.62 2.31 -8.26
CA TYR A 15 -2.50 1.48 -7.08
C TYR A 15 -3.55 1.82 -6.06
N LYS A 16 -4.00 0.80 -5.33
CA LYS A 16 -4.97 0.95 -4.25
C LYS A 16 -4.67 -0.07 -3.17
N GLY A 17 -4.94 0.28 -1.93
CA GLY A 17 -4.80 -0.66 -0.84
C GLY A 17 -5.45 -0.23 0.45
N MET A 18 -5.52 -1.20 1.34
CA MET A 18 -5.98 -1.10 2.71
C MET A 18 -4.86 -1.59 3.61
N LEU A 19 -4.45 -0.76 4.55
CA LEU A 19 -3.39 -1.05 5.51
C LEU A 19 -3.98 -1.23 6.91
N TRP A 20 -3.47 -2.23 7.61
CA TRP A 20 -3.60 -2.33 9.05
C TRP A 20 -2.39 -1.63 9.69
N ILE A 21 -2.66 -0.62 10.50
CA ILE A 21 -1.64 0.16 11.20
C ILE A 21 -1.66 -0.26 12.67
N ASP A 22 -0.48 -0.51 13.23
CA ASP A 22 -0.34 -0.89 14.63
C ASP A 22 -0.80 0.25 15.55
N GLY A 23 -1.52 -0.07 16.61
CA GLY A 23 -2.15 0.91 17.51
C GLY A 23 -3.42 1.59 16.99
N GLU A 24 -3.75 1.45 15.71
CA GLU A 24 -4.89 2.17 15.11
C GLU A 24 -6.13 1.28 14.94
N PRO A 25 -7.31 1.69 15.45
CA PRO A 25 -8.54 0.91 15.32
C PRO A 25 -9.14 0.99 13.91
N ASN A 26 -8.78 2.02 13.14
CA ASN A 26 -9.31 2.30 11.81
C ASN A 26 -8.42 1.68 10.73
N ARG A 27 -9.05 1.34 9.60
CA ARG A 27 -8.30 0.94 8.41
C ARG A 27 -7.86 2.17 7.65
N LEU A 28 -6.62 2.16 7.16
CA LEU A 28 -6.10 3.22 6.32
C LEU A 28 -6.25 2.79 4.87
N LEU A 29 -7.02 3.54 4.08
CA LEU A 29 -7.12 3.33 2.64
C LEU A 29 -6.13 4.24 1.94
N PHE A 30 -5.45 3.73 0.92
CA PHE A 30 -4.64 4.53 0.03
C PHE A 30 -5.00 4.25 -1.43
N GLN A 31 -4.81 5.27 -2.26
CA GLN A 31 -4.96 5.17 -3.70
C GLN A 31 -4.02 6.13 -4.41
N GLY A 32 -3.65 5.79 -5.63
CA GLY A 32 -2.89 6.70 -6.47
C GLY A 32 -2.90 6.32 -7.94
N VAL A 33 -2.50 7.30 -8.74
CA VAL A 33 -2.35 7.24 -10.19
C VAL A 33 -1.00 7.87 -10.50
N GLN A 34 -0.06 7.06 -11.02
CA GLN A 34 1.32 7.49 -11.23
C GLN A 34 1.90 8.14 -9.95
N ARG A 35 2.37 9.39 -10.04
CA ARG A 35 2.98 10.16 -8.95
C ARG A 35 1.97 10.71 -7.95
N LEU A 36 0.69 10.79 -8.31
CA LEU A 36 -0.34 11.31 -7.43
C LEU A 36 -0.82 10.21 -6.48
N TYR A 37 -0.68 10.45 -5.18
CA TYR A 37 -1.19 9.55 -4.15
C TYR A 37 -2.00 10.29 -3.11
N SER A 38 -2.94 9.58 -2.49
CA SER A 38 -3.65 10.01 -1.29
C SER A 38 -3.91 8.82 -0.37
N ALA A 39 -4.01 9.10 0.92
CA ALA A 39 -4.42 8.14 1.93
C ALA A 39 -5.37 8.82 2.90
N ASP A 40 -6.38 8.08 3.35
CA ASP A 40 -7.37 8.56 4.31
C ASP A 40 -7.85 7.43 5.22
N TRP A 41 -8.30 7.81 6.40
CA TRP A 41 -8.90 6.89 7.35
C TRP A 41 -10.30 6.51 6.88
N ASP A 42 -10.63 5.24 7.04
CA ASP A 42 -11.97 4.72 6.78
C ASP A 42 -12.48 4.04 8.06
N ARG A 43 -13.54 3.23 7.96
CA ARG A 43 -14.19 2.59 9.11
C ARG A 43 -13.26 1.72 9.98
N PRO A 44 -13.63 1.51 11.25
CA PRO A 44 -12.94 0.60 12.15
C PRO A 44 -12.79 -0.83 11.60
N TRP A 45 -11.74 -1.52 12.03
CA TRP A 45 -11.57 -2.94 11.76
C TRP A 45 -12.63 -3.78 12.49
N ALA A 46 -13.22 -4.76 11.79
CA ALA A 46 -13.97 -5.81 12.46
C ALA A 46 -13.00 -6.70 13.27
N MET A 47 -13.40 -7.10 14.48
CA MET A 47 -12.54 -7.75 15.48
C MET A 47 -11.66 -8.92 14.99
N LYS A 48 -12.04 -9.63 13.91
CA LYS A 48 -11.37 -10.87 13.49
C LYS A 48 -10.39 -10.77 12.32
N ASN A 49 -10.36 -9.70 11.51
CA ASN A 49 -9.68 -9.74 10.20
C ASN A 49 -8.84 -8.48 9.89
N ARG A 50 -7.87 -8.16 10.74
CA ARG A 50 -6.87 -7.10 10.48
C ARG A 50 -5.83 -7.60 9.46
N ILE A 51 -6.14 -7.46 8.17
CA ILE A 51 -5.28 -7.93 7.07
C ILE A 51 -5.05 -6.76 6.11
N ALA A 52 -3.79 -6.41 5.88
CA ALA A 52 -3.42 -5.49 4.82
C ALA A 52 -3.60 -6.16 3.45
N ARG A 53 -4.24 -5.48 2.51
CA ARG A 53 -4.40 -5.93 1.12
C ARG A 53 -4.29 -4.75 0.18
N TRP A 54 -3.55 -4.93 -0.90
CA TRP A 54 -3.38 -3.91 -1.93
C TRP A 54 -3.14 -4.52 -3.31
N CYS A 55 -3.27 -3.68 -4.32
CA CYS A 55 -3.00 -4.00 -5.71
C CYS A 55 -2.21 -2.84 -6.34
N LEU A 56 -1.18 -3.19 -7.09
CA LEU A 56 -0.36 -2.28 -7.88
C LEU A 56 -0.51 -2.69 -9.35
N SER A 57 -0.71 -1.72 -10.24
CA SER A 57 -0.66 -1.94 -11.69
C SER A 57 0.40 -1.05 -12.30
N GLY A 58 1.15 -1.59 -13.26
CA GLY A 58 2.29 -0.89 -13.86
C GLY A 58 2.99 -1.70 -14.93
N ILE A 59 4.03 -1.10 -15.52
CA ILE A 59 4.85 -1.68 -16.58
C ILE A 59 6.17 -2.16 -15.99
N GLN A 60 6.47 -3.46 -16.12
CA GLN A 60 7.73 -4.07 -15.65
C GLN A 60 8.07 -3.67 -14.20
N LEU A 61 7.09 -3.83 -13.30
CA LEU A 61 7.29 -3.57 -11.89
C LEU A 61 8.27 -4.59 -11.29
N PRO A 62 9.23 -4.17 -10.45
CA PRO A 62 10.15 -5.09 -9.77
C PRO A 62 9.42 -5.81 -8.63
N GLU A 63 8.61 -6.81 -8.96
CA GLU A 63 7.71 -7.49 -8.03
C GLU A 63 8.43 -8.04 -6.79
N GLU A 64 9.59 -8.66 -6.98
CA GLU A 64 10.37 -9.27 -5.89
C GLU A 64 10.86 -8.23 -4.87
N GLU A 65 11.43 -7.12 -5.35
CA GLU A 65 11.91 -6.02 -4.49
C GLU A 65 10.75 -5.39 -3.71
N ILE A 66 9.62 -5.16 -4.39
CA ILE A 66 8.40 -4.64 -3.76
C ILE A 66 7.93 -5.59 -2.66
N ARG A 67 7.85 -6.90 -2.94
CA ARG A 67 7.43 -7.89 -1.95
C ARG A 67 8.42 -7.96 -0.77
N ALA A 68 9.73 -7.92 -1.03
CA ALA A 68 10.75 -7.93 0.01
C ALA A 68 10.66 -6.71 0.91
N ALA A 69 10.48 -5.51 0.33
CA ALA A 69 10.33 -4.27 1.08
C ALA A 69 9.14 -4.33 2.05
N PHE A 70 8.00 -4.91 1.63
CA PHE A 70 6.84 -5.07 2.51
C PHE A 70 6.97 -6.24 3.49
N ALA A 71 7.66 -7.33 3.13
CA ALA A 71 7.93 -8.44 4.04
C ALA A 71 8.78 -7.99 5.24
N GLY A 72 9.72 -7.05 5.03
CA GLY A 72 10.53 -6.47 6.09
C GLY A 72 9.77 -5.60 7.10
N LEU A 73 8.52 -5.23 6.82
CA LEU A 73 7.66 -4.48 7.75
C LEU A 73 6.93 -5.39 8.75
N ARG A 74 7.03 -6.71 8.60
CA ARG A 74 6.47 -7.67 9.54
C ARG A 74 7.31 -7.66 10.82
N LYS A 75 6.77 -7.06 11.89
CA LYS A 75 7.28 -7.23 13.25
C LYS A 75 6.92 -8.61 13.80
#